data_AF-A0A0F9HD00-F1
#
_entry.id   AF-A0A0F9HD00-F1
#
_cell.length_a   1.000
_cell.length_b   1.000
_cell.length_c   1.000
_cell.angle_alpha   90.00
_cell.angle_beta   90.00
_cell.angle_gamma   90.00
#
_symmetry.space_group_name_H-M   'P 1'
#
loop_
_entity.id
_entity.type
_entity.pdbx_description
1 polymer ?
#
loop_
_entity_poly.entity_id
_entity_poly.type
_entity_poly.pdbx_seq_one_letter_code
_entity_poly.pdbx_strand_id
1 'polypeptide(L)' 'MFKNMICEISESYNKFPFYVLEIMAENYSIPLTELRFLLQNSLNEGFLLLSKDNLYKIKT' A
#
# COMPACT_ATOMS: atom_id res chain seq x y z
N MET A 1 -5.45 -10.63 0.52
CA MET A 1 -6.26 -9.45 0.13
C MET A 1 -5.38 -8.21 0.03
N PHE A 2 -4.93 -7.61 1.15
CA PHE A 2 -4.05 -6.43 1.12
C PHE A 2 -2.73 -6.64 0.37
N LYS A 3 -1.98 -7.73 0.64
CA LYS A 3 -0.73 -7.99 -0.08
C LYS A 3 -0.93 -8.13 -1.60
N ASN A 4 -2.02 -8.75 -2.05
CA ASN A 4 -2.34 -8.88 -3.46
C ASN A 4 -2.62 -7.51 -4.09
N MET A 5 -3.40 -6.66 -3.41
CA MET A 5 -3.64 -5.28 -3.81
C MET A 5 -2.33 -4.50 -3.92
N ILE A 6 -1.42 -4.61 -2.94
CA ILE A 6 -0.11 -3.96 -2.98
C ILE A 6 0.75 -4.47 -4.14
N CYS A 7 0.74 -5.78 -4.42
CA CYS A 7 1.47 -6.35 -5.56
C CYS A 7 0.92 -5.81 -6.89
N GLU A 8 -0.40 -5.80 -7.07
CA GLU A 8 -1.04 -5.29 -8.29
C GLU A 8 -0.73 -3.81 -8.53
N ILE A 9 -0.79 -3.00 -7.46
CA ILE A 9 -0.37 -1.59 -7.53
C ILE A 9 1.11 -1.51 -7.89
N SER A 10 1.96 -2.32 -7.28
CA SER A 10 3.41 -2.29 -7.50
C SER A 10 3.81 -2.73 -8.91
N GLU A 11 3.05 -3.66 -9.52
CA GLU A 11 3.22 -4.10 -10.90
C GLU A 11 2.84 -3.00 -11.89
N SER A 12 1.78 -2.24 -11.57
CA SER A 12 1.32 -1.11 -12.38
C SER A 12 2.19 0.15 -12.18
N TYR A 13 2.65 0.37 -10.95
CA TYR A 13 3.36 1.55 -10.49
C TYR A 13 4.50 1.16 -9.54
N ASN A 14 5.75 1.39 -9.95
CA ASN A 14 6.92 1.07 -9.11
C ASN A 14 6.92 1.82 -7.74
N LYS A 15 6.31 3.02 -7.69
CA LYS A 15 6.04 3.76 -6.46
C LYS A 15 4.65 4.37 -6.56
N PHE A 16 3.94 4.48 -5.43
CA PHE A 16 2.57 4.94 -5.42
C PHE A 16 2.25 5.80 -4.18
N PRO A 17 1.46 6.87 -4.30
CA PRO A 17 1.01 7.70 -3.18
C PRO A 17 -0.15 7.04 -2.41
N PHE A 18 -0.47 7.58 -1.22
CA PHE A 18 -1.54 7.05 -0.36
C PHE A 18 -2.91 7.00 -1.06
N TYR A 19 -3.25 8.01 -1.87
CA TYR A 19 -4.57 8.03 -2.53
C TYR A 19 -4.79 6.85 -3.48
N VAL A 20 -3.72 6.28 -4.06
CA VAL A 20 -3.84 5.07 -4.90
C VAL A 20 -4.21 3.87 -4.04
N LEU A 21 -3.69 3.79 -2.81
CA LEU A 21 -4.09 2.76 -1.85
C LEU A 21 -5.55 2.93 -1.45
N GLU A 22 -6.02 4.17 -1.27
CA GLU A 22 -7.42 4.44 -0.92
C GLU A 22 -8.37 3.96 -2.03
N ILE A 23 -8.09 4.33 -3.29
CA ILE A 23 -8.90 3.90 -4.45
C ILE A 23 -8.91 2.38 -4.60
N MET A 24 -7.74 1.75 -4.47
CA MET A 24 -7.64 0.30 -4.64
C MET A 24 -8.25 -0.48 -3.48
N ALA A 25 -8.20 0.06 -2.27
CA ALA A 25 -8.81 -0.55 -1.10
C ALA A 25 -10.32 -0.71 -1.26
N GLU A 26 -11.00 0.22 -1.94
CA GLU A 26 -12.43 0.11 -2.27
C GLU A 26 -12.72 -1.13 -3.14
N ASN A 27 -11.91 -1.36 -4.18
CA ASN A 27 -12.05 -2.53 -5.07
C ASN A 27 -11.81 -3.86 -4.33
N TYR A 28 -10.99 -3.81 -3.28
CA TYR A 28 -10.67 -4.94 -2.43
C TYR A 28 -11.54 -5.00 -1.16
N SER A 29 -12.60 -4.20 -1.04
CA SER A 29 -13.48 -4.16 0.14
C SER A 29 -12.72 -4.00 1.47
N ILE A 30 -11.58 -3.30 1.47
CA ILE A 30 -10.77 -3.01 2.65
C ILE A 30 -11.22 -1.65 3.22
N PRO A 31 -11.82 -1.60 4.42
CA PRO A 31 -12.20 -0.34 5.05
C PRO A 31 -10.99 0.58 5.28
N LEU A 32 -11.18 1.89 5.16
CA LEU A 32 -10.08 2.86 5.33
C LEU A 32 -9.38 2.77 6.69
N THR A 33 -10.13 2.47 7.76
CA THR A 33 -9.57 2.25 9.11
C THR A 33 -8.64 1.05 9.15
N GLU A 34 -9.05 -0.06 8.52
CA GLU A 34 -8.24 -1.27 8.40
C GLU A 34 -7.03 -1.04 7.48
N LEU A 35 -7.21 -0.32 6.37
CA LEU A 35 -6.14 0.04 5.45
C LEU A 35 -5.00 0.75 6.17
N ARG A 36 -5.31 1.73 7.02
CA ARG A 36 -4.31 2.48 7.81
C ARG A 36 -3.53 1.55 8.74
N PHE A 37 -4.21 0.63 9.41
CA PHE A 37 -3.58 -0.35 10.29
C PHE A 37 -2.66 -1.32 9.51
N LEU A 38 -3.15 -1.88 8.40
CA LEU A 38 -2.39 -2.79 7.53
C LEU A 38 -1.17 -2.11 6.91
N LEU A 39 -1.32 -0.86 6.47
CA LEU A 39 -0.24 -0.06 5.92
C LEU A 39 0.84 0.20 6.97
N GLN A 40 0.45 0.61 8.18
CA GLN A 40 1.40 0.86 9.26
C GLN A 40 2.15 -0.42 9.65
N ASN A 41 1.44 -1.55 9.79
CA ASN A 41 2.08 -2.84 10.07
C ASN A 41 3.06 -3.24 8.96
N SER A 42 2.67 -3.04 7.70
CA SER A 42 3.53 -3.36 6.55
C SER A 42 4.80 -2.51 6.48
N LEU A 43 4.74 -1.26 6.93
CA LEU A 43 5.94 -0.41 7.07
C LEU A 43 6.84 -0.91 8.21
N ASN A 44 6.25 -1.26 9.36
CA ASN A 44 6.98 -1.74 10.53
C ASN A 44 7.67 -3.09 10.27
N GLU A 45 7.00 -3.99 9.54
CA GLU A 45 7.55 -5.29 9.11
C GLU A 45 8.57 -5.15 7.96
N GLY A 46 8.67 -3.96 7.36
CA GLY A 46 9.55 -3.70 6.23
C GLY A 46 9.09 -4.35 4.92
N PHE A 47 7.82 -4.74 4.79
CA PHE A 47 7.25 -5.15 3.51
C PHE A 47 7.11 -3.96 2.56
N LEU A 48 6.68 -2.81 3.09
CA LEU A 48 6.61 -1.54 2.39
C LEU A 48 7.68 -0.58 2.90
N LEU A 49 8.12 0.32 2.01
CA LEU A 49 8.97 1.45 2.35
C LEU A 49 8.28 2.75 1.95
N LEU A 50 8.37 3.75 2.83
CA LEU A 50 7.98 5.13 2.53
C LEU A 50 9.21 5.90 2.05
N SER A 51 9.15 6.44 0.84
CA SER A 51 10.19 7.28 0.26
C SER A 51 10.12 8.72 0.78
N LYS A 52 11.19 9.50 0.53
CA LYS A 52 11.24 10.93 0.91
C LYS A 52 10.15 11.77 0.23
N ASP A 53 9.62 11.30 -0.89
CA ASP A 53 8.57 11.99 -1.66
C ASP A 53 7.14 11.59 -1.20
N ASN A 54 7.01 10.99 -0.02
CA ASN A 54 5.75 10.44 0.52
C ASN A 54 5.09 9.36 -0.38
N LEU A 55 5.90 8.67 -1.18
CA LEU A 55 5.45 7.54 -2.00
C LEU A 55 5.84 6.21 -1.36
N TYR A 56 4.94 5.24 -1.41
CA TYR A 56 5.13 3.87 -0.98
C TYR A 56 5.72 3.02 -2.10
N LYS A 57 6.46 1.98 -1.74
CA LYS A 57 6.92 0.91 -2.64
C LYS A 57 7.15 -0.38 -1.87
N ILE A 58 7.12 -1.54 -2.54
CA ILE A 58 7.54 -2.81 -1.95
C ILE A 58 9.05 -2.78 -1.70
N LYS A 59 9.49 -3.32 -0.55
CA LYS A 59 10.90 -3.58 -0.28
C LYS A 59 11.35 -4.82 -1.06
N THR A 60 11.77 -4.62 -2.31
CA THR A 60 12.64 -5.57 -3.03
C THR A 60 14.01 -5.66 -2.39
#